data_AF-A0A953IVH6-F1
#
_entry.id   AF-A0A953IVH6-F1
#
_cell.length_a   1.000
_cell.length_b   1.000
_cell.length_c   1.000
_cell.angle_alpha   90.00
_cell.angle_beta   90.00
_cell.angle_gamma   90.00
#
_symmetry.space_group_name_H-M   'P 1'
#
loop_
_entity.id
_entity.type
_entity.pdbx_description
1 polymer ?
#
loop_
_entity_poly.entity_id
_entity_poly.type
_entity_poly.pdbx_seq_one_letter_code
_entity_poly.pdbx_strand_id
1 'polypeptide(L)' 'MKTRLRIRKDGQPVYEGIHDISDADTFGAACSSAWSTLREQKFAQASSIGALIDTFDQRILDEMLETEITLSKA' A
#
# COMPACT_ATOMS: atom_id res chain seq x y z
N MET A 1 6.70 -6.78 17.17
CA MET A 1 7.67 -5.68 17.39
C MET A 1 7.27 -4.48 16.53
N LYS A 2 7.38 -3.24 17.06
CA LYS A 2 7.15 -2.04 16.24
C LYS A 2 8.16 -1.96 15.09
N THR A 3 7.65 -2.07 13.88
CA THR A 3 8.43 -2.10 12.64
C THR A 3 7.83 -1.09 11.69
N ARG A 4 8.69 -0.29 11.07
CA ARG A 4 8.30 0.64 10.04
C ARG A 4 8.21 -0.10 8.71
N LEU A 5 7.02 -0.11 8.14
CA LEU A 5 6.72 -0.60 6.81
C LEU A 5 6.73 0.59 5.84
N ARG A 6 7.59 0.53 4.83
CA ARG A 6 7.60 1.48 3.72
C ARG A 6 7.34 0.76 2.42
N ILE A 7 6.51 1.38 1.59
CA ILE A 7 6.23 0.92 0.24
C ILE A 7 6.62 2.02 -0.72
N ARG A 8 7.41 1.65 -1.72
CA ARG A 8 7.85 2.54 -2.80
C ARG A 8 7.40 2.00 -4.14
N LYS A 9 7.06 2.90 -5.05
CA LYS A 9 6.84 2.59 -6.46
C LYS A 9 7.70 3.53 -7.29
N ASP A 10 8.46 2.99 -8.24
CA ASP A 10 9.40 3.76 -9.06
C ASP A 10 10.38 4.62 -8.23
N GLY A 11 10.81 4.08 -7.08
CA GLY A 11 11.68 4.78 -6.13
C GLY A 11 10.99 5.86 -5.27
N GLN A 12 9.74 6.22 -5.53
CA GLN A 12 8.99 7.21 -4.76
C GLN A 12 8.22 6.54 -3.59
N PRO A 13 8.24 7.11 -2.38
CA PRO A 13 7.47 6.58 -1.26
C PRO A 13 5.97 6.82 -1.50
N VAL A 14 5.21 5.72 -1.58
CA VAL A 14 3.75 5.78 -1.67
C VAL A 14 3.10 5.58 -0.31
N TYR A 15 3.73 4.82 0.59
CA TYR A 15 3.22 4.57 1.93
C TYR A 15 4.36 4.45 2.96
N GLU A 16 4.14 5.00 4.16
CA GLU A 16 4.98 4.75 5.33
C GLU A 16 4.08 4.63 6.57
N GLY A 17 4.27 3.58 7.37
CA GLY A 17 3.52 3.34 8.60
C GLY A 17 4.29 2.51 9.63
N ILE A 18 3.93 2.68 10.90
CA ILE A 18 4.47 1.85 12.00
C ILE A 18 3.44 0.78 12.34
N HIS A 19 3.87 -0.48 12.25
CA HIS A 19 3.03 -1.65 12.50
C HIS A 19 3.67 -2.53 13.57
N ASP A 20 2.85 -3.27 14.30
CA ASP A 20 3.35 -4.32 15.19
C ASP A 20 3.50 -5.62 14.38
N ILE A 21 4.72 -5.92 13.95
CA ILE A 21 5.05 -7.09 13.13
C ILE A 21 5.92 -8.03 13.97
N SER A 22 5.43 -9.25 14.20
CA SER A 22 6.10 -10.31 14.97
C SER A 22 6.23 -11.63 14.22
N ASP A 23 5.44 -11.82 13.17
CA ASP A 23 5.26 -13.08 12.46
C ASP A 23 4.67 -12.82 11.06
N ALA A 24 4.45 -13.90 10.30
CA ALA A 24 3.91 -13.82 8.94
C ALA A 24 2.47 -13.27 8.91
N ASP A 25 1.65 -13.58 9.91
CA ASP A 25 0.24 -13.17 9.94
C ASP A 25 0.12 -11.66 10.22
N THR A 26 0.88 -11.16 11.19
CA THR A 26 0.97 -9.73 11.51
C THR A 26 1.61 -8.93 10.39
N PHE A 27 2.59 -9.50 9.66
CA PHE A 27 3.12 -8.90 8.44
C PHE A 27 2.04 -8.82 7.34
N GLY A 28 1.30 -9.91 7.10
CA GLY A 28 0.19 -9.94 6.14
C GLY A 28 -0.89 -8.90 6.47
N ALA A 29 -1.24 -8.77 7.75
CA ALA A 29 -2.18 -7.75 8.22
C ALA A 29 -1.66 -6.32 8.00
N ALA A 30 -0.37 -6.07 8.25
CA ALA A 30 0.27 -4.78 8.01
C ALA A 30 0.27 -4.40 6.51
N CYS A 31 0.60 -5.35 5.62
CA CYS A 31 0.52 -5.14 4.18
C CYS A 31 -0.92 -4.90 3.71
N SER A 32 -1.89 -5.67 4.21
CA SER A 32 -3.30 -5.46 3.88
C SER A 32 -3.79 -4.08 4.33
N SER A 33 -3.39 -3.64 5.52
CA SER A 33 -3.72 -2.30 6.02
C SER A 33 -3.12 -1.20 5.14
N ALA A 34 -1.84 -1.32 4.79
CA ALA A 34 -1.16 -0.38 3.90
C ALA A 34 -1.85 -0.27 2.53
N TRP A 35 -2.27 -1.40 1.96
CA TRP A 35 -3.00 -1.45 0.68
C TRP A 35 -4.38 -0.84 0.77
N SER A 36 -5.14 -1.09 1.84
CA SER A 36 -6.42 -0.42 2.07
C SER A 36 -6.25 1.10 2.14
N THR A 37 -5.25 1.59 2.87
CA THR A 37 -4.98 3.04 2.97
C THR A 37 -4.65 3.66 1.62
N LEU A 38 -3.79 3.03 0.81
CA LEU A 38 -3.48 3.55 -0.53
C LEU A 38 -4.69 3.57 -1.45
N ARG A 39 -5.52 2.53 -1.37
CA ARG A 39 -6.75 2.44 -2.14
C ARG A 39 -7.74 3.53 -1.74
N GLU A 40 -7.91 3.77 -0.44
CA GLU A 40 -8.72 4.87 0.10
C GLU A 40 -8.20 6.24 -0.37
N GLN A 41 -6.89 6.45 -0.35
CA GLN A 41 -6.28 7.68 -0.86
C GLN A 41 -6.54 7.89 -2.36
N LYS A 42 -6.45 6.83 -3.17
CA LYS A 42 -6.80 6.89 -4.60
C LYS A 42 -8.27 7.20 -4.82
N PHE A 43 -9.17 6.57 -4.06
CA PHE A 43 -10.59 6.89 -4.13
C PHE A 43 -10.90 8.33 -3.72
N ALA A 44 -10.21 8.86 -2.71
CA ALA A 44 -10.35 10.25 -2.30
C ALA A 44 -9.84 11.24 -3.37
N GLN A 45 -8.87 10.84 -4.18
CA GLN A 45 -8.31 11.66 -5.28
C GLN A 45 -9.10 11.53 -6.59
N ALA A 46 -9.95 10.51 -6.75
CA ALA A 46 -10.76 10.32 -7.94
C ALA A 46 -11.86 11.39 -8.04
N SER A 47 -11.71 12.32 -8.98
CA SER A 47 -12.63 13.45 -9.15
C SER A 47 -13.90 13.11 -9.96
N SER A 48 -14.04 11.88 -10.43
CA SER A 48 -15.21 11.43 -11.20
C SER A 48 -15.45 9.92 -11.09
N ILE A 49 -16.68 9.49 -11.38
CA ILE A 49 -17.07 8.07 -11.43
C ILE A 49 -16.30 7.31 -12.52
N GLY A 50 -15.95 7.96 -13.63
CA GLY A 50 -15.13 7.36 -14.69
C GLY A 50 -13.70 7.06 -14.22
N ALA A 51 -13.07 8.02 -13.53
CA ALA A 51 -11.74 7.81 -12.92
C ALA A 51 -11.76 6.72 -11.84
N LEU A 52 -12.89 6.55 -11.15
CA LEU A 52 -13.10 5.47 -10.22
C LEU A 52 -13.11 4.11 -10.95
N ILE A 53 -13.87 3.99 -12.04
CA ILE A 53 -13.96 2.77 -12.86
C ILE A 53 -12.59 2.40 -13.42
N ASP A 54 -11.83 3.37 -13.93
CA ASP A 54 -10.46 3.12 -14.43
C ASP A 54 -9.52 2.62 -13.33
N THR A 55 -9.68 3.12 -12.10
CA THR A 55 -8.91 2.66 -10.91
C THR A 55 -9.28 1.25 -10.49
N PHE A 56 -10.53 0.82 -10.74
CA PHE A 56 -10.98 -0.55 -10.47
C PHE A 56 -10.58 -1.53 -11.59
N ASP A 57 -10.49 -1.05 -12.84
CA ASP A 57 -10.16 -1.86 -14.01
C ASP A 57 -8.65 -2.05 -14.18
N GLN A 58 -7.83 -1.10 -13.69
CA GLN A 58 -6.40 -1.33 -13.46
C GLN A 58 -6.23 -2.49 -12.49
N ARG A 59 -5.71 -3.61 -13.00
CA ARG A 59 -5.55 -4.84 -12.24
C ARG A 59 -4.64 -4.51 -11.06
N ILE A 60 -5.07 -4.83 -9.84
CA ILE A 60 -4.30 -4.62 -8.60
C ILE A 60 -2.86 -5.16 -8.71
N LEU A 61 -2.65 -6.21 -9.53
CA LEU A 61 -1.33 -6.77 -9.83
C LEU A 61 -0.42 -5.82 -10.64
N ASP A 62 -0.99 -5.03 -11.54
CA ASP A 62 -0.27 -3.98 -12.29
C ASP A 62 0.14 -2.83 -11.38
N GLU A 63 -0.60 -2.60 -10.29
CA GLU A 63 -0.19 -1.65 -9.28
C GLU A 63 0.99 -2.14 -8.44
N MET A 64 1.05 -3.45 -8.20
CA MET A 64 2.12 -4.13 -7.46
C MET A 64 3.41 -4.33 -8.27
N LEU A 65 3.33 -4.25 -9.59
CA LEU A 65 4.50 -4.25 -10.46
C LEU A 65 5.44 -3.10 -10.06
N GLU A 66 6.74 -3.41 -9.99
CA GLU A 66 7.82 -2.46 -9.66
C GLU A 66 7.69 -1.80 -8.27
N THR A 67 6.92 -2.43 -7.37
CA THR A 67 6.78 -1.97 -5.99
C THR A 67 7.80 -2.63 -5.07
N GLU A 68 8.51 -1.84 -4.27
CA GLU A 68 9.45 -2.29 -3.26
C GLU A 68 8.83 -2.16 -1.85
N ILE A 69 8.85 -3.26 -1.09
CA ILE A 69 8.43 -3.28 0.32
C ILE A 69 9.69 -3.37 1.19
N THR A 70 9.89 -2.41 2.08
CA THR A 70 11.00 -2.41 3.03
C THR A 70 10.50 -2.38 4.47
N LEU A 71 11.14 -3.20 5.30
CA LEU A 71 10.94 -3.25 6.74
C LEU A 71 12.17 -2.68 7.43
N SER A 72 11.95 -1.80 8.40
CA SER A 72 13.02 -1.28 9.26
C SER A 72 12.54 -1.20 10.69
N LYS A 73 13.46 -1.36 11.66
CA LYS A 73 13.12 -1.16 13.07
C LYS A 73 12.57 0.27 13.23
N ALA A 74 11.42 0.38 13.92
CA ALA A 74 10.76 1.67 14.12
C ALA A 74 11.60 2.62 14.98
#